data_AF-A0A7C1B0X5-F1
#
_entry.id   AF-A0A7C1B0X5-F1
#
_cell.length_a   1.000
_cell.length_b   1.000
_cell.length_c   1.000
_cell.angle_alpha   90.00
_cell.angle_beta   90.00
_cell.angle_gamma   90.00
#
_symmetry.space_group_name_H-M   'P 1'
#
loop_
_entity.id
_entity.type
_entity.pdbx_description
1 polymer ?
#
loop_
_entity_poly.entity_id
_entity_poly.type
_entity_poly.pdbx_seq_one_letter_code
_entity_poly.pdbx_strand_id
1 'polypeptide(L)'
;MVFKNREEIINNGETPELREKRRLVLDILTAAVEAVNPYNAVKELFQDNTILLEDENIDLSRYSNIYIVAFGKASVGMTQAVCDSISINRGVVITNDPNGRVECEKVDTVVGGHPIPNNGSINGAKQAQQIVSNCREDDLLLVLISGGGSALLCDPRIPLEDLQDVTNLLLRSGATINEINTIRKHLSHVKGGQLIQHVPCRVISLIISDIIGDPVEFIASGPTAPDSTTFEDAKRILEKYNLWNRIPDSARRIITNGLMGKIPETPKEDNEVFRRVKNIIVANNEKACRTAKGY
;
A
#
# COMPACT_ATOMS: atom_id res chain seq x y z
N MET A 1 9.25 16.14 -17.75
CA MET A 1 10.61 15.60 -18.00
C MET A 1 11.05 14.85 -16.75
N VAL A 2 11.34 13.55 -16.88
CA VAL A 2 11.66 12.65 -15.74
C VAL A 2 12.96 13.04 -15.04
N PHE A 3 14.00 13.40 -15.80
CA PHE A 3 15.31 13.81 -15.27
C PHE A 3 15.49 15.33 -15.41
N LYS A 4 15.47 16.07 -14.30
CA LYS A 4 15.55 17.55 -14.31
C LYS A 4 16.87 18.09 -14.87
N ASN A 5 17.97 17.37 -14.65
CA ASN A 5 19.32 17.71 -15.11
C ASN A 5 19.74 16.91 -16.36
N ARG A 6 18.77 16.52 -17.20
CA ARG A 6 19.01 15.68 -18.38
C ARG A 6 20.12 16.23 -19.28
N GLU A 7 20.02 17.50 -19.68
CA GLU A 7 20.99 18.14 -20.56
C GLU A 7 22.39 18.22 -19.94
N GLU A 8 22.48 18.46 -18.63
CA GLU A 8 23.75 18.47 -17.90
C GLU A 8 24.40 17.07 -17.92
N ILE A 9 23.62 16.01 -17.67
CA ILE A 9 24.12 14.62 -17.70
C ILE A 9 24.63 14.26 -19.09
N ILE A 10 23.94 14.68 -20.15
CA ILE A 10 24.35 14.46 -21.54
C ILE A 10 25.65 15.22 -21.84
N ASN A 11 25.70 16.52 -21.51
CA ASN A 11 26.84 17.39 -21.81
C ASN A 11 28.12 17.05 -21.05
N ASN A 12 28.01 16.34 -19.92
CA ASN A 12 29.14 15.74 -19.21
C ASN A 12 29.85 14.59 -19.98
N GLY A 13 29.38 14.24 -21.19
CA GLY A 13 30.14 13.40 -22.12
C GLY A 13 31.27 14.17 -22.79
N GLU A 14 32.52 13.74 -22.59
CA GLU A 14 33.73 14.37 -23.15
C GLU A 14 33.80 14.31 -24.68
N THR A 15 33.20 13.27 -25.27
CA THR A 15 33.15 13.06 -26.73
C THR A 15 31.70 13.02 -27.23
N PRO A 16 31.45 13.35 -28.52
CA PRO A 16 30.11 13.22 -29.11
C PRO A 16 29.50 11.82 -28.94
N GLU A 17 30.31 10.77 -29.07
CA GLU A 17 29.88 9.38 -28.86
C GLU A 17 29.42 9.12 -27.41
N LEU A 18 30.14 9.66 -26.42
CA LEU A 18 29.73 9.54 -25.01
C LEU A 18 28.45 10.32 -24.70
N ARG A 19 28.26 11.49 -25.30
CA ARG A 19 27.01 12.26 -25.16
C ARG A 19 25.83 11.49 -25.72
N GLU A 20 26.01 10.86 -26.88
CA GLU A 20 24.98 10.04 -27.52
C GLU A 20 24.63 8.79 -26.69
N LYS A 21 25.64 8.08 -26.18
CA LYS A 21 25.43 6.95 -25.24
C LYS A 21 24.69 7.38 -23.97
N ARG A 22 25.03 8.54 -23.40
CA ARG A 22 24.33 9.10 -22.23
C ARG A 22 22.88 9.46 -22.55
N ARG A 23 22.63 10.07 -23.72
CA ARG A 23 21.28 10.36 -24.20
C ARG A 23 20.45 9.08 -24.30
N LEU A 24 21.01 8.04 -24.93
CA LEU A 24 20.37 6.73 -25.08
C LEU A 24 20.04 6.10 -23.71
N VAL A 25 20.98 6.09 -22.77
CA VAL A 25 20.72 5.57 -21.40
C VAL A 25 19.59 6.33 -20.73
N LEU A 26 19.57 7.67 -20.82
CA LEU A 26 18.51 8.48 -20.23
C LEU A 26 17.15 8.27 -20.91
N ASP A 27 17.13 7.99 -22.22
CA ASP A 27 15.90 7.65 -22.94
C ASP A 27 15.35 6.29 -22.48
N ILE A 28 16.20 5.26 -22.39
CA ILE A 28 15.83 3.95 -21.84
C ILE A 28 15.28 4.08 -20.42
N LEU A 29 15.98 4.85 -19.55
CA LEU A 29 15.52 5.08 -18.19
C LEU A 29 14.21 5.87 -18.13
N THR A 30 14.01 6.82 -19.05
CA THR A 30 12.75 7.58 -19.14
C THR A 30 11.60 6.64 -19.50
N ALA A 31 11.77 5.81 -20.53
CA ALA A 31 10.77 4.82 -20.92
C ALA A 31 10.45 3.83 -19.79
N ALA A 32 11.48 3.38 -19.04
CA ALA A 32 11.30 2.48 -17.89
C ALA A 32 10.46 3.12 -16.77
N VAL A 33 10.73 4.40 -16.44
CA VAL A 33 9.98 5.14 -15.41
C VAL A 33 8.55 5.47 -15.87
N GLU A 34 8.38 5.86 -17.12
CA GLU A 34 7.06 6.17 -17.69
C GLU A 34 6.15 4.94 -17.75
N ALA A 35 6.70 3.75 -18.02
CA ALA A 35 5.96 2.48 -18.02
C ALA A 35 5.38 2.08 -16.66
N VAL A 36 5.93 2.63 -15.58
CA VAL A 36 5.44 2.42 -14.20
C VAL A 36 4.89 3.71 -13.60
N ASN A 37 4.54 4.69 -14.44
CA ASN A 37 3.88 5.91 -14.00
C ASN A 37 2.57 5.54 -13.28
N PRO A 38 2.36 5.99 -12.03
CA PRO A 38 1.21 5.57 -11.24
C PRO A 38 -0.15 5.92 -11.84
N TYR A 39 -0.24 7.06 -12.52
CA TYR A 39 -1.48 7.48 -13.18
C TYR A 39 -1.75 6.56 -14.37
N ASN A 40 -0.79 6.41 -15.28
CA ASN A 40 -0.96 5.59 -16.49
C ASN A 40 -1.24 4.11 -16.16
N ALA A 41 -0.49 3.55 -15.20
CA ALA A 41 -0.64 2.15 -14.79
C ALA A 41 -2.05 1.83 -14.25
N VAL A 42 -2.74 2.83 -13.69
CA VAL A 42 -4.14 2.69 -13.26
C VAL A 42 -5.10 3.05 -14.40
N LYS A 43 -4.85 4.15 -15.12
CA LYS A 43 -5.72 4.66 -16.20
C LYS A 43 -5.95 3.62 -17.29
N GLU A 44 -4.91 2.88 -17.67
CA GLU A 44 -4.96 1.84 -18.71
C GLU A 44 -5.90 0.68 -18.37
N LEU A 45 -6.26 0.49 -17.09
CA LEU A 45 -7.19 -0.55 -16.67
C LEU A 45 -8.65 -0.15 -16.90
N PHE A 46 -8.95 1.13 -17.17
CA PHE A 46 -10.33 1.59 -17.31
C PHE A 46 -10.66 1.83 -18.78
N GLN A 47 -11.73 1.18 -19.24
CA GLN A 47 -12.35 1.46 -20.53
C GLN A 47 -13.85 1.64 -20.31
N ASP A 48 -14.34 2.86 -20.58
CA ASP A 48 -15.70 3.28 -20.27
C ASP A 48 -16.06 2.98 -18.79
N ASN A 49 -17.15 2.24 -18.53
CA ASN A 49 -17.55 1.79 -17.20
C ASN A 49 -17.05 0.37 -16.89
N THR A 50 -15.88 -0.03 -17.39
CA THR A 50 -15.33 -1.36 -17.15
C THR A 50 -13.89 -1.29 -16.66
N ILE A 51 -13.56 -2.09 -15.64
CA ILE A 51 -12.17 -2.38 -15.27
C ILE A 51 -11.73 -3.64 -16.03
N LEU A 52 -10.70 -3.49 -16.86
CA LEU A 52 -10.08 -4.55 -17.64
C LEU A 52 -8.97 -5.20 -16.80
N LEU A 53 -9.15 -6.46 -16.44
CA LEU A 53 -8.14 -7.28 -15.77
C LEU A 53 -7.73 -8.43 -16.68
N GLU A 54 -6.57 -9.04 -16.41
CA GLU A 54 -6.03 -10.10 -17.27
C GLU A 54 -6.97 -11.31 -17.40
N ASP A 55 -7.71 -11.62 -16.36
CA ASP A 55 -8.54 -12.82 -16.21
C ASP A 55 -10.05 -12.52 -16.11
N GLU A 56 -10.45 -11.26 -15.96
CA GLU A 56 -11.86 -10.86 -15.96
C GLU A 56 -12.06 -9.39 -16.32
N ASN A 57 -13.26 -9.05 -16.81
CA ASN A 57 -13.69 -7.66 -16.98
C ASN A 57 -14.79 -7.35 -15.96
N ILE A 58 -14.65 -6.24 -15.25
CA ILE A 58 -15.56 -5.83 -14.18
C ILE A 58 -16.39 -4.65 -14.66
N ASP A 59 -17.64 -4.94 -15.01
CA ASP A 59 -18.65 -3.94 -15.36
C ASP A 59 -19.09 -3.16 -14.12
N LEU A 60 -18.75 -1.88 -14.09
CA LEU A 60 -18.98 -0.98 -12.97
C LEU A 60 -20.43 -0.53 -12.84
N SER A 61 -21.24 -0.69 -13.90
CA SER A 61 -22.67 -0.35 -13.84
C SER A 61 -23.48 -1.27 -12.91
N ARG A 62 -22.88 -2.38 -12.48
CA ARG A 62 -23.48 -3.35 -11.56
C ARG A 62 -23.41 -2.96 -10.09
N TYR A 63 -22.64 -1.92 -9.75
CA TYR A 63 -22.43 -1.50 -8.37
C TYR A 63 -23.20 -0.22 -8.08
N SER A 64 -23.82 -0.15 -6.92
CA SER A 64 -24.58 1.02 -6.47
C SER A 64 -23.66 2.19 -6.11
N ASN A 65 -22.56 1.89 -5.40
CA ASN A 65 -21.57 2.88 -5.03
C ASN A 65 -20.15 2.35 -5.27
N ILE A 66 -19.25 3.26 -5.64
CA ILE A 66 -17.82 2.99 -5.78
C ILE A 66 -17.06 3.85 -4.77
N TYR A 67 -16.31 3.19 -3.89
CA TYR A 67 -15.51 3.81 -2.84
C TYR A 67 -14.01 3.66 -3.11
N ILE A 68 -13.22 4.63 -2.66
CA ILE A 68 -11.75 4.57 -2.75
C ILE A 68 -11.10 4.66 -1.38
N VAL A 69 -10.16 3.75 -1.11
CA VAL A 69 -9.17 3.89 -0.05
C VAL A 69 -7.78 3.80 -0.68
N ALA A 70 -7.04 4.90 -0.69
CA ALA A 70 -5.71 4.95 -1.28
C ALA A 70 -4.65 5.34 -0.25
N PHE A 71 -3.47 4.71 -0.31
CA PHE A 71 -2.37 5.06 0.57
C PHE A 71 -1.01 4.69 -0.03
N GLY A 72 0.00 5.52 0.28
CA GLY A 72 1.36 5.36 -0.25
C GLY A 72 1.82 6.59 -1.04
N LYS A 73 3.09 6.60 -1.44
CA LYS A 73 3.73 7.75 -2.11
C LYS A 73 3.09 8.08 -3.47
N ALA A 74 2.56 7.06 -4.15
CA ALA A 74 1.96 7.20 -5.47
C ALA A 74 0.43 7.29 -5.45
N SER A 75 -0.18 7.25 -4.24
CA SER A 75 -1.63 7.13 -4.05
C SER A 75 -2.43 8.28 -4.70
N VAL A 76 -1.89 9.50 -4.72
CA VAL A 76 -2.54 10.67 -5.35
C VAL A 76 -2.71 10.44 -6.86
N GLY A 77 -1.63 10.10 -7.57
CA GLY A 77 -1.68 9.86 -9.01
C GLY A 77 -2.55 8.65 -9.39
N MET A 78 -2.48 7.58 -8.60
CA MET A 78 -3.36 6.42 -8.78
C MET A 78 -4.84 6.80 -8.62
N THR A 79 -5.17 7.60 -7.59
CA THR A 79 -6.56 8.01 -7.33
C THR A 79 -7.07 8.97 -8.39
N GLN A 80 -6.23 9.91 -8.85
CA GLN A 80 -6.59 10.81 -9.94
C GLN A 80 -6.98 10.02 -11.20
N ALA A 81 -6.22 8.98 -11.55
CA ALA A 81 -6.54 8.15 -12.70
C ALA A 81 -7.91 7.48 -12.60
N VAL A 82 -8.31 7.02 -11.40
CA VAL A 82 -9.66 6.48 -11.16
C VAL A 82 -10.71 7.58 -11.32
N CYS A 83 -10.54 8.73 -10.69
CA CYS A 83 -11.48 9.85 -10.76
C CYS A 83 -11.68 10.40 -12.19
N ASP A 84 -10.62 10.39 -13.00
CA ASP A 84 -10.68 10.80 -14.41
C ASP A 84 -11.32 9.74 -15.32
N SER A 85 -11.52 8.52 -14.81
CA SER A 85 -12.06 7.40 -15.58
C SER A 85 -13.51 7.13 -15.27
N ILE A 86 -13.89 7.26 -13.99
CA ILE A 86 -15.21 6.84 -13.51
C ILE A 86 -15.74 7.80 -12.45
N SER A 87 -17.05 7.83 -12.30
CA SER A 87 -17.68 8.50 -11.16
C SER A 87 -17.56 7.63 -9.90
N ILE A 88 -17.16 8.26 -8.79
CA ILE A 88 -17.10 7.61 -7.48
C ILE A 88 -18.11 8.23 -6.51
N ASN A 89 -18.27 7.61 -5.34
CA ASN A 89 -19.18 8.07 -4.29
C ASN A 89 -18.43 8.78 -3.16
N ARG A 90 -17.34 8.16 -2.67
CA ARG A 90 -16.44 8.78 -1.68
C ARG A 90 -15.06 8.14 -1.71
N GLY A 91 -14.02 8.91 -1.46
CA GLY A 91 -12.66 8.41 -1.36
C GLY A 91 -11.85 9.06 -0.25
N VAL A 92 -10.82 8.37 0.20
CA VAL A 92 -9.73 8.95 1.01
C VAL A 92 -8.37 8.57 0.44
N VAL A 93 -7.45 9.53 0.41
CA VAL A 93 -6.06 9.33 -0.01
C VAL A 93 -5.12 9.72 1.12
N ILE A 94 -4.21 8.81 1.48
CA ILE A 94 -3.20 9.05 2.52
C ILE A 94 -1.81 9.10 1.87
N THR A 95 -1.23 10.29 1.81
CA THR A 95 0.05 10.57 1.15
C THR A 95 1.04 11.24 2.09
N ASN A 96 2.34 11.15 1.80
CA ASN A 96 3.38 11.93 2.50
C ASN A 96 3.69 13.26 1.79
N ASP A 97 3.07 13.53 0.63
CA ASP A 97 3.24 14.79 -0.09
C ASP A 97 2.31 15.87 0.49
N PRO A 98 2.83 16.93 1.13
CA PRO A 98 1.99 18.00 1.69
C PRO A 98 1.17 18.73 0.62
N ASN A 99 1.64 18.74 -0.63
CA ASN A 99 1.02 19.39 -1.77
C ASN A 99 0.20 18.42 -2.64
N GLY A 100 0.30 17.11 -2.40
CA GLY A 100 -0.41 16.11 -3.16
C GLY A 100 -1.91 16.24 -2.94
N ARG A 101 -2.68 16.47 -3.99
CA ARG A 101 -4.14 16.59 -3.95
C ARG A 101 -4.73 15.88 -5.15
N VAL A 102 -5.90 15.27 -4.96
CA VAL A 102 -6.72 14.73 -6.04
C VAL A 102 -7.73 15.79 -6.44
N GLU A 103 -7.83 16.07 -7.74
CA GLU A 103 -8.82 16.96 -8.34
C GLU A 103 -10.19 16.25 -8.43
N CYS A 104 -10.76 15.91 -7.28
CA CYS A 104 -12.08 15.30 -7.16
C CYS A 104 -12.70 15.67 -5.80
N GLU A 105 -13.82 16.37 -5.80
CA GLU A 105 -14.50 16.85 -4.58
C GLU A 105 -14.95 15.73 -3.64
N LYS A 106 -15.10 14.51 -4.16
CA LYS A 106 -15.52 13.34 -3.39
C LYS A 106 -14.36 12.63 -2.69
N VAL A 107 -13.12 13.13 -2.85
CA VAL A 107 -11.91 12.52 -2.32
C VAL A 107 -11.25 13.44 -1.29
N ASP A 108 -11.22 12.97 -0.04
CA ASP A 108 -10.48 13.62 1.03
C ASP A 108 -8.99 13.25 0.93
N THR A 109 -8.08 14.23 0.92
CA THR A 109 -6.62 13.97 0.95
C THR A 109 -6.03 14.28 2.32
N VAL A 110 -5.40 13.28 2.93
CA VAL A 110 -4.77 13.36 4.26
C VAL A 110 -3.26 13.21 4.13
N VAL A 111 -2.53 14.13 4.75
CA VAL A 111 -1.06 14.07 4.81
C VAL A 111 -0.63 13.28 6.04
N GLY A 112 0.00 12.12 5.81
CA GLY A 112 0.52 11.23 6.84
C GLY A 112 2.05 11.27 6.96
N GLY A 113 2.56 10.56 7.97
CA GLY A 113 3.98 10.45 8.25
C GLY A 113 4.64 9.29 7.51
N HIS A 114 5.79 9.56 6.89
CA HIS A 114 6.66 8.55 6.30
C HIS A 114 8.13 8.99 6.43
N PRO A 115 9.08 8.12 6.83
CA PRO A 115 8.92 6.68 7.06
C PRO A 115 8.33 6.31 8.43
N ILE A 116 8.20 7.28 9.34
CA ILE A 116 7.64 7.08 10.68
C ILE A 116 6.17 7.57 10.67
N PRO A 117 5.20 6.76 11.09
CA PRO A 117 3.80 7.16 11.15
C PRO A 117 3.57 8.31 12.14
N ASN A 118 2.62 9.19 11.85
CA ASN A 118 2.21 10.31 12.71
C ASN A 118 0.68 10.34 12.90
N ASN A 119 0.16 11.38 13.57
CA ASN A 119 -1.29 11.55 13.76
C ASN A 119 -2.07 11.68 12.44
N GLY A 120 -1.47 12.20 11.38
CA GLY A 120 -2.06 12.23 10.04
C GLY A 120 -2.27 10.83 9.47
N SER A 121 -1.30 9.92 9.69
CA SER A 121 -1.43 8.50 9.33
C SER A 121 -2.61 7.83 10.05
N ILE A 122 -2.78 8.12 11.35
CA ILE A 122 -3.91 7.59 12.15
C ILE A 122 -5.25 8.17 11.68
N ASN A 123 -5.31 9.49 11.49
CA ASN A 123 -6.52 10.14 11.02
C ASN A 123 -6.96 9.59 9.65
N GLY A 124 -6.02 9.44 8.71
CA GLY A 124 -6.29 8.83 7.41
C GLY A 124 -6.77 7.38 7.53
N ALA A 125 -6.13 6.57 8.39
CA ALA A 125 -6.55 5.19 8.59
C ALA A 125 -7.94 5.07 9.24
N LYS A 126 -8.34 6.00 10.10
CA LYS A 126 -9.70 6.06 10.65
C LYS A 126 -10.74 6.44 9.59
N GLN A 127 -10.42 7.39 8.72
CA GLN A 127 -11.29 7.73 7.59
C GLN A 127 -11.44 6.55 6.61
N ALA A 128 -10.34 5.83 6.33
CA ALA A 128 -10.38 4.62 5.52
C ALA A 128 -11.30 3.55 6.13
N GLN A 129 -11.15 3.26 7.43
CA GLN A 129 -12.02 2.32 8.12
C GLN A 129 -13.49 2.76 8.12
N GLN A 130 -13.76 4.07 8.23
CA GLN A 130 -15.12 4.60 8.12
C GLN A 130 -15.73 4.39 6.73
N ILE A 131 -14.94 4.51 5.65
CA ILE A 131 -15.43 4.18 4.30
C ILE A 131 -15.74 2.68 4.21
N VAL A 132 -14.81 1.83 4.67
CA VAL A 132 -14.99 0.37 4.65
C VAL A 132 -16.23 -0.06 5.43
N SER A 133 -16.46 0.51 6.62
CA SER A 133 -17.60 0.13 7.48
C SER A 133 -18.96 0.58 6.93
N ASN A 134 -18.98 1.54 6.01
CA ASN A 134 -20.21 2.02 5.36
C ASN A 134 -20.55 1.27 4.06
N CYS A 135 -19.65 0.42 3.56
CA CYS A 135 -19.89 -0.38 2.36
C CYS A 135 -21.04 -1.37 2.56
N ARG A 136 -21.79 -1.63 1.48
CA ARG A 136 -22.89 -2.62 1.39
C ARG A 136 -22.56 -3.67 0.35
N GLU A 137 -23.29 -4.78 0.35
CA GLU A 137 -22.99 -5.95 -0.51
C GLU A 137 -22.94 -5.62 -2.02
N ASP A 138 -23.72 -4.63 -2.46
CA ASP A 138 -23.84 -4.16 -3.84
C ASP A 138 -22.87 -3.02 -4.21
N ASP A 139 -21.94 -2.67 -3.31
CA ASP A 139 -20.91 -1.67 -3.55
C ASP A 139 -19.60 -2.28 -4.09
N LEU A 140 -18.72 -1.41 -4.56
CA LEU A 140 -17.34 -1.74 -4.91
C LEU A 140 -16.37 -0.88 -4.09
N LEU A 141 -15.40 -1.53 -3.46
CA LEU A 141 -14.27 -0.86 -2.80
C LEU A 141 -13.00 -1.02 -3.64
N LEU A 142 -12.45 0.10 -4.10
CA LEU A 142 -11.14 0.17 -4.72
C LEU A 142 -10.09 0.54 -3.66
N VAL A 143 -9.07 -0.30 -3.50
CA VAL A 143 -7.95 -0.06 -2.59
C VAL A 143 -6.67 0.19 -3.39
N LEU A 144 -6.12 1.41 -3.33
CA LEU A 144 -4.98 1.81 -4.15
C LEU A 144 -3.71 1.85 -3.29
N ILE A 145 -2.78 0.93 -3.54
CA ILE A 145 -1.65 0.66 -2.67
C ILE A 145 -0.34 0.96 -3.40
N SER A 146 0.57 1.67 -2.73
CA SER A 146 1.93 1.88 -3.23
C SER A 146 2.96 1.90 -2.11
N GLY A 147 4.24 1.96 -2.48
CA GLY A 147 5.36 2.06 -1.55
C GLY A 147 5.17 3.13 -0.46
N GLY A 148 5.62 2.81 0.76
CA GLY A 148 5.43 3.65 1.95
C GLY A 148 4.10 3.43 2.70
N GLY A 149 3.19 2.59 2.17
CA GLY A 149 1.88 2.33 2.76
C GLY A 149 1.89 1.87 4.22
N SER A 150 2.91 1.12 4.66
CA SER A 150 2.97 0.63 6.05
C SER A 150 2.98 1.76 7.10
N ALA A 151 3.60 2.90 6.78
CA ALA A 151 3.65 4.08 7.66
C ALA A 151 2.47 5.03 7.45
N LEU A 152 1.97 5.13 6.21
CA LEU A 152 0.87 6.02 5.86
C LEU A 152 -0.48 5.48 6.33
N LEU A 153 -0.78 4.20 6.13
CA LEU A 153 -1.96 3.54 6.67
C LEU A 153 -1.62 2.93 8.04
N CYS A 154 -1.84 3.68 9.12
CA CYS A 154 -1.44 3.27 10.46
C CYS A 154 -2.55 3.51 11.49
N ASP A 155 -3.18 2.44 11.96
CA ASP A 155 -4.05 2.47 13.14
C ASP A 155 -3.62 1.37 14.13
N PRO A 156 -2.84 1.72 15.18
CA PRO A 156 -2.38 0.77 16.18
C PRO A 156 -3.41 0.50 17.30
N ARG A 157 -3.37 -0.72 17.84
CA ARG A 157 -4.11 -1.14 19.05
C ARG A 157 -3.51 -0.58 20.36
N ILE A 158 -2.44 0.20 20.23
CA ILE A 158 -1.60 0.75 21.30
C ILE A 158 -1.31 2.23 21.01
N PRO A 159 -0.83 3.02 21.98
CA PRO A 159 -0.34 4.36 21.71
C PRO A 159 0.66 4.41 20.54
N LEU A 160 0.60 5.48 19.74
CA LEU A 160 1.47 5.64 18.58
C LEU A 160 2.96 5.62 18.97
N GLU A 161 3.30 6.27 20.07
CA GLU A 161 4.65 6.29 20.64
C GLU A 161 5.14 4.88 20.97
N ASP A 162 4.29 4.04 21.59
CA ASP A 162 4.64 2.66 21.89
C ASP A 162 4.88 1.83 20.63
N LEU A 163 4.10 2.04 19.56
CA LEU A 163 4.34 1.39 18.27
C LEU A 163 5.68 1.83 17.67
N GLN A 164 6.01 3.12 17.74
CA GLN A 164 7.28 3.66 17.26
C GLN A 164 8.45 3.07 18.05
N ASP A 165 8.33 2.94 19.37
CA ASP A 165 9.33 2.35 20.26
C ASP A 165 9.55 0.87 19.96
N VAL A 166 8.48 0.07 19.83
CA VAL A 166 8.58 -1.34 19.41
C VAL A 166 9.31 -1.46 18.07
N THR A 167 8.95 -0.62 17.10
CA THR A 167 9.56 -0.63 15.77
C THR A 167 11.05 -0.27 15.83
N ASN A 168 11.42 0.74 16.60
CA ASN A 168 12.81 1.17 16.78
C ASN A 168 13.65 0.09 17.49
N LEU A 169 13.10 -0.57 18.51
CA LEU A 169 13.77 -1.68 19.20
C LEU A 169 14.09 -2.84 18.24
N LEU A 170 13.12 -3.22 17.38
CA LEU A 170 13.30 -4.28 16.39
C LEU A 170 14.32 -3.92 15.30
N LEU A 171 14.29 -2.68 14.82
CA LEU A 171 15.27 -2.20 13.84
C LEU A 171 16.69 -2.24 14.43
N ARG A 172 16.86 -1.77 15.67
CA ARG A 172 18.16 -1.79 16.37
C ARG A 172 18.64 -3.21 16.71
N SER A 173 17.75 -4.18 16.85
CA SER A 173 18.11 -5.57 17.10
C SER A 173 18.49 -6.34 15.83
N GLY A 174 18.37 -5.72 14.65
CA GLY A 174 18.63 -6.38 13.36
C GLY A 174 17.53 -7.37 12.96
N ALA A 175 16.29 -7.12 13.40
CA ALA A 175 15.14 -7.90 12.93
C ALA A 175 14.94 -7.69 11.41
N THR A 176 14.58 -8.76 10.71
CA THR A 176 14.26 -8.67 9.28
C THR A 176 12.95 -7.91 9.07
N ILE A 177 12.73 -7.39 7.87
CA ILE A 177 11.48 -6.68 7.54
C ILE A 177 10.23 -7.56 7.72
N ASN A 178 10.33 -8.86 7.43
CA ASN A 178 9.23 -9.80 7.61
C ASN A 178 8.90 -10.00 9.09
N GLU A 179 9.91 -10.08 9.96
CA GLU A 179 9.73 -10.19 11.41
C GLU A 179 9.13 -8.90 12.00
N ILE A 180 9.60 -7.74 11.55
CA ILE A 180 9.03 -6.44 11.93
C ILE A 180 7.56 -6.37 11.52
N ASN A 181 7.25 -6.74 10.27
CA ASN A 181 5.89 -6.71 9.76
C ASN A 181 4.98 -7.72 10.48
N THR A 182 5.50 -8.88 10.87
CA THR A 182 4.78 -9.85 11.72
C THR A 182 4.28 -9.15 12.99
N ILE A 183 5.16 -8.51 13.76
CA ILE A 183 4.76 -7.81 14.99
C ILE A 183 3.81 -6.65 14.69
N ARG A 184 4.07 -5.87 13.64
CA ARG A 184 3.21 -4.72 13.27
C ARG A 184 1.80 -5.13 12.85
N LYS A 185 1.62 -6.28 12.19
CA LYS A 185 0.29 -6.82 11.83
C LYS A 185 -0.53 -7.10 13.09
N HIS A 186 0.07 -7.78 14.07
CA HIS A 186 -0.57 -8.17 15.34
C HIS A 186 -0.82 -7.00 16.31
N LEU A 187 -0.22 -5.83 16.07
CA LEU A 187 -0.45 -4.61 16.84
C LEU A 187 -1.36 -3.59 16.12
N SER A 188 -1.94 -3.93 14.97
CA SER A 188 -2.71 -3.01 14.13
C SER A 188 -4.18 -3.40 13.99
N HIS A 189 -5.03 -2.44 13.64
CA HIS A 189 -6.41 -2.63 13.20
C HIS A 189 -6.57 -2.73 11.68
N VAL A 190 -5.54 -2.42 10.89
CA VAL A 190 -5.67 -2.27 9.42
C VAL A 190 -4.70 -3.15 8.61
N LYS A 191 -3.64 -3.68 9.22
CA LYS A 191 -2.62 -4.49 8.52
C LYS A 191 -2.98 -5.97 8.53
N GLY A 192 -2.38 -6.78 7.66
CA GLY A 192 -2.60 -8.24 7.64
C GLY A 192 -4.07 -8.62 7.43
N GLY A 193 -4.70 -8.07 6.40
CA GLY A 193 -6.09 -8.34 6.03
C GLY A 193 -7.14 -7.60 6.88
N GLN A 194 -6.72 -6.95 7.97
CA GLN A 194 -7.66 -6.39 8.94
C GLN A 194 -8.41 -5.15 8.43
N LEU A 195 -7.87 -4.41 7.45
CA LEU A 195 -8.60 -3.28 6.84
C LEU A 195 -9.93 -3.73 6.24
N ILE A 196 -9.95 -4.90 5.61
CA ILE A 196 -11.10 -5.41 4.86
C ILE A 196 -11.84 -6.53 5.58
N GLN A 197 -11.38 -6.97 6.75
CA GLN A 197 -11.85 -8.19 7.45
C GLN A 197 -13.38 -8.31 7.58
N HIS A 198 -14.09 -7.18 7.63
CA HIS A 198 -15.53 -7.14 7.81
C HIS A 198 -16.27 -6.44 6.67
N VAL A 199 -15.62 -6.26 5.51
CA VAL A 199 -16.26 -5.61 4.36
C VAL A 199 -17.27 -6.57 3.71
N PRO A 200 -18.52 -6.14 3.48
CA PRO A 200 -19.53 -6.99 2.84
C PRO A 200 -19.44 -6.98 1.30
N CYS A 201 -18.79 -5.96 0.74
CA CYS A 201 -18.75 -5.66 -0.68
C CYS A 201 -17.56 -6.33 -1.40
N ARG A 202 -17.51 -6.19 -2.74
CA ARG A 202 -16.34 -6.62 -3.52
C ARG A 202 -15.18 -5.65 -3.30
N VAL A 203 -13.97 -6.17 -3.17
CA VAL A 203 -12.74 -5.37 -3.06
C VAL A 203 -11.81 -5.64 -4.22
N ILE A 204 -11.34 -4.59 -4.88
CA ILE A 204 -10.26 -4.67 -5.87
C ILE A 204 -9.11 -3.81 -5.36
N SER A 205 -7.97 -4.42 -5.11
CA SER A 205 -6.75 -3.74 -4.72
C SER A 205 -5.83 -3.58 -5.92
N LEU A 206 -5.52 -2.34 -6.30
CA LEU A 206 -4.57 -2.01 -7.35
C LEU A 206 -3.25 -1.59 -6.70
N ILE A 207 -2.18 -2.31 -7.01
CA ILE A 207 -0.95 -2.27 -6.23
C ILE A 207 0.24 -1.93 -7.12
N ILE A 208 0.99 -0.91 -6.72
CA ILE A 208 2.34 -0.65 -7.25
C ILE A 208 3.33 -1.25 -6.26
N SER A 209 4.07 -2.27 -6.71
CA SER A 209 5.02 -3.00 -5.88
C SER A 209 6.43 -2.46 -6.03
N ASP A 210 7.06 -2.16 -4.91
CA ASP A 210 8.49 -1.87 -4.77
C ASP A 210 9.28 -3.02 -4.12
N ILE A 211 8.66 -4.20 -3.99
CA ILE A 211 9.25 -5.40 -3.38
C ILE A 211 9.50 -6.46 -4.46
N ILE A 212 10.72 -7.03 -4.48
CA ILE A 212 11.08 -8.09 -5.44
C ILE A 212 10.17 -9.32 -5.23
N GLY A 213 9.59 -9.81 -6.31
CA GLY A 213 8.68 -10.98 -6.30
C GLY A 213 7.24 -10.65 -5.93
N ASP A 214 6.92 -9.38 -5.68
CA ASP A 214 5.57 -8.85 -5.42
C ASP A 214 4.73 -9.61 -4.36
N PRO A 215 5.30 -9.99 -3.20
CA PRO A 215 4.54 -10.69 -2.16
C PRO A 215 3.51 -9.74 -1.52
N VAL A 216 2.24 -9.83 -1.94
CA VAL A 216 1.15 -8.93 -1.51
C VAL A 216 1.02 -8.82 0.01
N GLU A 217 1.21 -9.93 0.74
CA GLU A 217 1.20 -9.97 2.21
C GLU A 217 2.19 -8.96 2.85
N PHE A 218 3.30 -8.65 2.17
CA PHE A 218 4.33 -7.75 2.69
C PHE A 218 4.23 -6.32 2.13
N ILE A 219 3.59 -6.13 0.98
CA ILE A 219 3.37 -4.80 0.41
C ILE A 219 2.44 -4.01 1.34
N ALA A 220 2.94 -2.89 1.87
CA ALA A 220 2.25 -2.09 2.88
C ALA A 220 1.80 -2.87 4.14
N SER A 221 2.43 -4.01 4.44
CA SER A 221 2.00 -4.97 5.47
C SER A 221 0.65 -5.64 5.20
N GLY A 222 0.30 -5.81 3.92
CA GLY A 222 -0.80 -6.66 3.45
C GLY A 222 -2.19 -6.32 4.01
N PRO A 223 -2.66 -5.06 4.00
CA PRO A 223 -3.96 -4.69 4.58
C PRO A 223 -5.15 -5.38 3.91
N THR A 224 -4.98 -5.88 2.68
CA THR A 224 -5.99 -6.57 1.86
C THR A 224 -5.59 -8.01 1.52
N ALA A 225 -4.59 -8.56 2.22
CA ALA A 225 -4.08 -9.92 1.99
C ALA A 225 -4.14 -10.75 3.28
N PRO A 226 -4.25 -12.08 3.18
CA PRO A 226 -4.14 -12.95 4.34
C PRO A 226 -2.78 -12.80 5.00
N ASP A 227 -2.77 -13.00 6.30
CA ASP A 227 -1.57 -13.00 7.12
C ASP A 227 -1.24 -14.42 7.56
N SER A 228 -0.13 -14.97 7.07
CA SER A 228 0.31 -16.34 7.39
C SER A 228 0.90 -16.47 8.81
N THR A 229 1.18 -15.35 9.48
CA THR A 229 1.87 -15.31 10.79
C THR A 229 0.88 -15.23 11.94
N THR A 230 1.35 -15.53 13.16
CA THR A 230 0.50 -15.61 14.36
C THR A 230 1.00 -14.77 15.54
N PHE A 231 0.16 -14.59 16.55
CA PHE A 231 0.58 -14.01 17.84
C PHE A 231 1.73 -14.81 18.48
N GLU A 232 1.78 -16.13 18.26
CA GLU A 232 2.89 -16.97 18.71
C GLU A 232 4.19 -16.61 17.97
N ASP A 233 4.13 -16.38 16.65
CA ASP A 233 5.27 -15.90 15.88
C ASP A 233 5.73 -14.52 16.37
N ALA A 234 4.80 -13.60 16.62
CA ALA A 234 5.12 -12.27 17.14
C ALA A 234 5.86 -12.36 18.49
N LYS A 235 5.39 -13.20 19.41
CA LYS A 235 6.08 -13.43 20.69
C LYS A 235 7.44 -14.09 20.49
N ARG A 236 7.54 -15.15 19.67
CA ARG A 236 8.79 -15.85 19.37
C ARG A 236 9.86 -14.93 18.78
N ILE A 237 9.48 -14.01 17.90
CA ILE A 237 10.39 -13.00 17.35
C ILE A 237 10.87 -12.06 18.47
N LEU A 238 9.98 -11.57 19.32
CA LEU A 238 10.37 -10.70 20.44
C LEU A 238 11.31 -11.41 21.42
N GLU A 239 11.11 -12.70 21.68
CA GLU A 239 12.00 -13.51 22.51
C GLU A 239 13.36 -13.76 21.83
N LYS A 240 13.35 -14.10 20.53
CA LYS A 240 14.57 -14.28 19.71
C LYS A 240 15.53 -13.08 19.83
N TYR A 241 15.00 -11.85 19.88
CA TYR A 241 15.78 -10.63 20.00
C TYR A 241 15.95 -10.11 21.45
N ASN A 242 15.53 -10.89 22.46
CA ASN A 242 15.53 -10.48 23.88
C ASN A 242 14.76 -9.16 24.13
N LEU A 243 13.69 -8.93 23.37
CA LEU A 243 12.87 -7.71 23.42
C LEU A 243 11.56 -7.89 24.18
N TRP A 244 11.09 -9.13 24.41
CA TRP A 244 9.79 -9.39 25.08
C TRP A 244 9.61 -8.60 26.38
N ASN A 245 10.65 -8.55 27.21
CA ASN A 245 10.63 -7.83 28.49
C ASN A 245 10.99 -6.34 28.37
N ARG A 246 11.37 -5.85 27.18
CA ARG A 246 11.83 -4.49 26.91
C ARG A 246 10.83 -3.64 26.11
N ILE A 247 9.89 -4.28 25.42
CA ILE A 247 8.81 -3.55 24.75
C ILE A 247 7.83 -2.93 25.75
N PRO A 248 7.13 -1.86 25.38
CA PRO A 248 6.07 -1.26 26.17
C PRO A 248 5.00 -2.28 26.61
N ASP A 249 4.45 -2.08 27.81
CA ASP A 249 3.46 -2.97 28.40
C ASP A 249 2.17 -3.05 27.58
N SER A 250 1.80 -1.97 26.90
CA SER A 250 0.65 -1.92 26.00
C SER A 250 0.77 -2.97 24.87
N ALA A 251 1.93 -3.04 24.22
CA ALA A 251 2.22 -3.99 23.15
C ALA A 251 2.28 -5.42 23.67
N ARG A 252 2.97 -5.63 24.80
CA ARG A 252 3.05 -6.94 25.46
C ARG A 252 1.68 -7.48 25.84
N ARG A 253 0.80 -6.61 26.35
CA ARG A 253 -0.59 -6.94 26.71
C ARG A 253 -1.42 -7.33 25.49
N ILE A 254 -1.29 -6.63 24.36
CA ILE A 254 -1.99 -7.01 23.12
C ILE A 254 -1.57 -8.41 22.66
N ILE A 255 -0.26 -8.69 22.59
CA ILE A 255 0.24 -9.99 22.17
C ILE A 255 -0.20 -11.09 23.14
N THR A 256 -0.09 -10.84 24.45
CA THR A 256 -0.53 -11.79 25.49
C THR A 256 -2.03 -12.08 25.39
N ASN A 257 -2.86 -11.06 25.16
CA ASN A 257 -4.30 -11.24 24.96
C ASN A 257 -4.61 -12.03 23.68
N GLY A 258 -3.84 -11.85 22.61
CA GLY A 258 -3.92 -12.66 21.40
C GLY A 258 -3.61 -14.13 21.65
N LEU A 259 -2.51 -14.42 22.36
CA LEU A 259 -2.14 -15.78 22.78
C LEU A 259 -3.19 -16.47 23.66
N MET A 260 -3.92 -15.68 24.45
CA MET A 260 -5.05 -16.17 25.27
C MET A 260 -6.37 -16.28 24.49
N GLY A 261 -6.40 -15.96 23.20
CA GLY A 261 -7.61 -15.97 22.38
C GLY A 261 -8.62 -14.85 22.71
N LYS A 262 -8.24 -13.84 23.50
CA LYS A 262 -9.10 -12.69 23.82
C LYS A 262 -9.17 -11.67 22.70
N ILE A 263 -8.14 -11.65 21.86
CA ILE A 263 -8.09 -10.89 20.62
C ILE A 263 -8.02 -11.91 19.49
N PRO A 264 -8.90 -11.83 18.47
CA PRO A 264 -8.83 -12.74 17.34
C PRO A 264 -7.53 -12.55 16.57
N GLU A 265 -7.08 -13.63 15.95
CA GLU A 265 -5.92 -13.61 15.07
C GLU A 265 -6.18 -12.76 13.81
N THR A 266 -5.12 -12.29 13.16
CA THR A 266 -5.21 -11.69 11.83
C THR A 266 -5.85 -12.66 10.82
N PRO A 267 -6.71 -12.20 9.89
CA PRO A 267 -7.35 -13.04 8.89
C PRO A 267 -6.38 -13.97 8.15
N LYS A 268 -6.69 -15.28 8.18
CA LYS A 268 -5.95 -16.33 7.49
C LYS A 268 -6.52 -16.58 6.10
N GLU A 269 -5.77 -17.32 5.29
CA GLU A 269 -6.11 -17.60 3.88
C GLU A 269 -7.50 -18.21 3.67
N ASP A 270 -7.97 -18.99 4.65
CA ASP A 270 -9.29 -19.62 4.65
C ASP A 270 -10.44 -18.69 5.05
N ASN A 271 -10.16 -17.44 5.46
CA ASN A 271 -11.18 -16.46 5.79
C ASN A 271 -12.02 -16.10 4.55
N GLU A 272 -13.34 -16.24 4.67
CA GLU A 272 -14.28 -16.06 3.55
C GLU A 272 -14.23 -14.68 2.90
N VAL A 273 -13.75 -13.65 3.63
CA VAL A 273 -13.60 -12.30 3.10
C VAL A 273 -12.73 -12.28 1.85
N PHE A 274 -11.70 -13.12 1.78
CA PHE A 274 -10.76 -13.15 0.67
C PHE A 274 -11.38 -13.71 -0.62
N ARG A 275 -12.54 -14.38 -0.55
CA ARG A 275 -13.31 -14.77 -1.76
C ARG A 275 -13.85 -13.56 -2.52
N ARG A 276 -13.97 -12.40 -1.87
CA ARG A 276 -14.48 -11.14 -2.45
C ARG A 276 -13.36 -10.14 -2.74
N VAL A 277 -12.12 -10.47 -2.43
CA VAL A 277 -10.96 -9.59 -2.59
C VAL A 277 -10.13 -10.05 -3.77
N LYS A 278 -9.77 -9.11 -4.65
CA LYS A 278 -8.79 -9.35 -5.72
C LYS A 278 -7.64 -8.37 -5.60
N ASN A 279 -6.42 -8.87 -5.47
CA ASN A 279 -5.20 -8.07 -5.40
C ASN A 279 -4.46 -8.13 -6.75
N ILE A 280 -4.14 -6.97 -7.32
CA ILE A 280 -3.64 -6.84 -8.69
C ILE A 280 -2.40 -5.97 -8.70
N ILE A 281 -1.29 -6.50 -9.20
CA ILE A 281 -0.06 -5.73 -9.40
C ILE A 281 -0.17 -4.97 -10.72
N VAL A 282 -0.32 -3.66 -10.65
CA VAL A 282 -0.50 -2.79 -11.84
C VAL A 282 0.82 -2.22 -12.36
N ALA A 283 1.82 -2.14 -11.49
CA ALA A 283 3.19 -1.78 -11.83
C ALA A 283 4.18 -2.41 -10.84
N ASN A 284 5.32 -2.84 -11.36
CA ASN A 284 6.43 -3.43 -10.61
C ASN A 284 7.76 -3.21 -11.35
N ASN A 285 8.87 -3.65 -10.73
CA ASN A 285 10.20 -3.58 -11.34
C ASN A 285 10.30 -4.38 -12.65
N GLU A 286 9.60 -5.51 -12.75
CA GLU A 286 9.67 -6.36 -13.94
C GLU A 286 9.08 -5.64 -15.17
N LYS A 287 7.93 -4.96 -15.04
CA LYS A 287 7.33 -4.15 -16.10
C LYS A 287 8.30 -3.07 -16.58
N ALA A 288 8.94 -2.34 -15.66
CA ALA A 288 9.95 -1.34 -16.00
C ALA A 288 11.13 -1.93 -16.78
N CYS A 289 11.67 -3.08 -16.34
CA CYS A 289 12.77 -3.77 -17.02
C CYS A 289 12.38 -4.29 -18.41
N ARG A 290 11.17 -4.84 -18.57
CA ARG A 290 10.68 -5.31 -19.87
C ARG A 290 10.56 -4.15 -20.87
N THR A 291 10.06 -2.99 -20.46
CA THR A 291 10.00 -1.80 -21.32
C THR A 291 11.41 -1.30 -21.68
N ALA A 292 12.31 -1.23 -20.70
CA ALA A 292 13.70 -0.82 -20.93
C ALA A 292 14.42 -1.72 -21.96
N LYS A 293 14.14 -3.04 -21.93
CA LYS A 293 14.71 -4.01 -22.87
C LYS A 293 14.21 -3.83 -24.31
N GLY A 294 13.01 -3.27 -24.49
CA GLY A 294 12.40 -3.07 -25.80
C GLY A 294 12.82 -1.78 -26.52
N TYR A 295 13.56 -0.91 -25.85
CA TYR A 295 14.11 0.33 -26.38
C TYR A 295 15.45 0.07 -27.09
#